data_AF-A0A931KZP0-F1
#
_entry.id   AF-A0A931KZP0-F1
#
_cell.length_a   1.000
_cell.length_b   1.000
_cell.length_c   1.000
_cell.angle_alpha   90.00
_cell.angle_beta   90.00
_cell.angle_gamma   90.00
#
_symmetry.space_group_name_H-M   'P 1'
#
loop_
_entity.id
_entity.type
_entity.pdbx_description
1 polymer ?
#
loop_
_entity_poly.entity_id
_entity_poly.type
_entity_poly.pdbx_seq_one_letter_code
_entity_poly.pdbx_strand_id
1 'polypeptide(L)' 'MTSIATTKRPASKLDTLEKLLKREHGASIAEMAKATGWRQHSVRGAIAGAMKKRGHRIASDKVDGCRRYRIEEAGA' A
#
# COMPACT_ATOMS: atom_id res chain seq x y z
N MET A 1 -27.61 -11.46 20.52
CA MET A 1 -26.97 -10.40 19.72
C MET A 1 -25.52 -10.79 19.54
N THR A 2 -25.16 -11.41 18.42
CA THR A 2 -23.81 -11.93 18.19
C THR A 2 -22.95 -10.82 17.59
N SER A 3 -22.08 -10.23 18.40
CA SER A 3 -21.19 -9.16 17.96
C SER A 3 -19.94 -9.76 17.34
N ILE A 4 -19.71 -9.49 16.05
CA ILE A 4 -18.51 -9.93 15.33
C ILE A 4 -17.39 -8.95 15.70
N ALA A 5 -16.65 -9.26 16.77
CA ALA A 5 -15.44 -8.54 17.10
C ALA A 5 -14.38 -8.85 16.02
N THR A 6 -14.24 -7.94 15.05
CA THR A 6 -13.17 -8.02 14.06
C THR A 6 -11.87 -7.65 14.77
N THR A 7 -11.16 -8.65 15.30
CA THR A 7 -9.84 -8.48 15.93
C THR A 7 -8.87 -7.93 14.88
N LYS A 8 -8.69 -6.61 14.88
CA LYS A 8 -7.77 -5.92 14.00
C LYS A 8 -6.36 -6.38 14.41
N ARG A 9 -5.77 -7.27 13.61
CA ARG A 9 -4.35 -7.65 13.72
C ARG A 9 -3.51 -6.38 13.97
N PRO A 10 -2.46 -6.44 14.82
CA PRO A 10 -1.57 -5.30 15.00
C PRO A 10 -1.15 -4.82 13.62
N ALA A 11 -1.45 -3.56 13.31
CA ALA A 11 -1.31 -3.02 11.96
C ALA A 11 0.17 -3.14 11.56
N SER A 12 0.46 -4.10 10.68
CA SER A 12 1.80 -4.33 10.19
C SER A 12 2.24 -3.14 9.34
N LYS A 13 3.55 -2.98 9.17
CA LYS A 13 4.09 -1.97 8.24
C LYS A 13 3.51 -2.14 6.83
N LEU A 14 3.15 -3.38 6.45
CA LEU A 14 2.44 -3.68 5.20
C LEU A 14 1.01 -3.15 5.20
N ASP A 15 0.28 -3.20 6.31
CA ASP A 15 -1.08 -2.62 6.40
C ASP A 15 -1.03 -1.09 6.31
N THR A 16 0.04 -0.47 6.82
CA THR A 16 0.29 0.97 6.62
C THR A 16 0.57 1.28 5.15
N LEU A 17 1.43 0.49 4.50
CA LEU A 17 1.71 0.61 3.06
C LEU A 17 0.43 0.46 2.22
N GLU A 18 -0.38 -0.55 2.51
CA GLU A 18 -1.63 -0.82 1.80
C GLU A 18 -2.61 0.34 1.93
N LYS A 19 -2.79 0.91 3.14
CA LYS A 19 -3.63 2.10 3.35
C LYS A 19 -3.17 3.31 2.54
N LEU A 20 -1.85 3.49 2.39
CA LEU A 20 -1.31 4.60 1.58
C LEU A 20 -1.61 4.39 0.10
N LEU A 21 -1.45 3.16 -0.38
CA LEU A 21 -1.70 2.81 -1.78
C LEU A 21 -3.20 2.78 -2.13
N LYS A 22 -4.08 2.54 -1.15
CA LYS A 22 -5.55 2.63 -1.31
C LYS A 22 -6.09 4.06 -1.39
N ARG A 23 -5.27 5.09 -1.13
CA ARG A 23 -5.69 6.49 -1.31
C ARG A 23 -5.94 6.78 -2.78
N GLU A 24 -6.89 7.68 -3.08
CA GLU A 24 -7.23 8.04 -4.47
C GLU A 24 -6.02 8.50 -5.29
N HIS A 25 -5.14 9.31 -4.68
CA HIS A 25 -3.91 9.79 -5.33
C HIS A 25 -2.72 8.83 -5.20
N GLY A 26 -2.92 7.66 -4.59
CA GLY A 26 -1.85 6.74 -4.23
C GLY A 26 -0.80 7.36 -3.32
N ALA A 27 0.42 6.82 -3.37
CA ALA A 27 1.58 7.35 -2.66
C ALA A 27 2.86 7.18 -3.47
N SER A 28 3.81 8.09 -3.30
CA SER A 28 5.18 7.93 -3.81
C SER A 28 6.01 7.01 -2.91
N ILE A 29 7.11 6.49 -3.44
CA ILE A 29 8.06 5.67 -2.65
C ILE A 29 8.62 6.45 -1.46
N ALA A 30 8.84 7.76 -1.61
CA ALA A 30 9.35 8.60 -0.54
C ALA A 30 8.34 8.76 0.60
N GLU A 31 7.05 8.96 0.29
CA GLU A 31 5.99 9.05 1.30
C GLU A 31 5.80 7.71 2.01
N MET A 32 5.78 6.61 1.27
CA MET A 32 5.70 5.26 1.82
C MET A 32 6.89 4.93 2.72
N ALA A 33 8.10 5.31 2.32
CA ALA A 33 9.31 5.16 3.12
C ALA A 33 9.21 5.93 4.45
N LYS A 34 8.79 7.19 4.41
CA LYS A 34 8.60 8.02 5.61
C LYS A 34 7.56 7.45 6.56
N ALA A 35 6.42 6.99 6.04
CA ALA A 35 5.32 6.47 6.85
C ALA A 35 5.61 5.09 7.46
N THR A 36 6.40 4.25 6.78
CA THR A 36 6.74 2.90 7.24
C THR A 36 8.07 2.82 7.99
N GLY A 37 8.90 3.87 7.89
CA GLY A 37 10.30 3.86 8.35
C GLY A 37 11.20 2.97 7.51
N TRP A 38 10.77 2.56 6.31
CA TRP A 38 11.56 1.70 5.42
C TRP A 38 12.44 2.49 4.46
N ARG A 39 13.54 1.86 4.04
CA ARG A 39 14.34 2.36 2.92
C ARG A 39 13.55 2.20 1.61
N GLN A 40 13.83 3.05 0.64
CA GLN A 40 13.12 3.07 -0.64
C GLN A 40 13.15 1.72 -1.39
N HIS A 41 14.28 1.00 -1.35
CA HIS A 41 14.38 -0.32 -1.98
C HIS A 41 13.52 -1.38 -1.28
N SER A 42 13.35 -1.30 0.05
CA SER A 42 12.46 -2.19 0.80
C SER A 42 11.00 -1.92 0.45
N VAL A 43 10.63 -0.64 0.30
CA VAL A 43 9.30 -0.24 -0.20
C VAL A 43 9.06 -0.80 -1.59
N ARG A 44 10.01 -0.65 -2.52
CA ARG A 44 9.90 -1.22 -3.87
C ARG A 44 9.70 -2.75 -3.83
N GLY A 45 10.45 -3.46 -3.00
CA GLY A 45 10.29 -4.90 -2.81
C GLY A 45 8.93 -5.28 -2.22
N ALA A 46 8.42 -4.51 -1.26
CA ALA A 46 7.09 -4.73 -0.69
C ALA A 46 5.97 -4.49 -1.70
N ILE A 47 6.08 -3.47 -2.55
CA ILE A 47 5.10 -3.19 -3.61
C ILE A 47 5.13 -4.31 -4.67
N ALA A 48 6.31 -4.70 -5.15
CA ALA A 48 6.44 -5.72 -6.20
C ALA A 48 6.08 -7.13 -5.72
N GLY A 49 6.39 -7.45 -4.45
CA GLY A 49 6.20 -8.78 -3.89
C GLY A 49 5.01 -8.88 -2.94
N ALA A 50 5.06 -8.18 -1.81
CA ALA A 50 4.10 -8.35 -0.73
C ALA A 50 2.67 -7.89 -1.12
N MET A 51 2.53 -6.78 -1.84
CA MET A 51 1.21 -6.30 -2.29
C MET A 51 0.61 -7.23 -3.35
N LYS A 52 1.41 -7.72 -4.29
CA LYS A 52 0.97 -8.71 -5.29
C LYS A 52 0.55 -10.04 -4.63
N LYS A 53 1.30 -10.50 -3.61
CA LYS A 53 0.94 -11.70 -2.83
C LYS A 53 -0.35 -11.53 -2.04
N ARG A 54 -0.72 -10.32 -1.65
CA ARG A 54 -2.01 -9.98 -1.02
C ARG A 54 -3.17 -9.93 -2.03
N GLY A 55 -2.92 -10.14 -3.32
CA GLY A 55 -3.93 -10.09 -4.37
C GLY A 55 -4.23 -8.67 -4.86
N HIS A 56 -3.45 -7.67 -4.47
CA HIS A 56 -3.64 -6.31 -4.94
C HIS A 56 -2.96 -6.07 -6.29
N ARG A 57 -3.67 -5.43 -7.20
CA ARG A 57 -3.10 -4.89 -8.44
C ARG A 57 -2.54 -3.51 -8.15
N ILE A 58 -1.26 -3.32 -8.45
CA ILE A 58 -0.60 -2.02 -8.28
C ILE A 58 -0.50 -1.33 -9.63
N ALA A 59 -1.16 -0.19 -9.76
CA ALA A 59 -0.90 0.75 -10.86
C ALA A 59 0.17 1.75 -10.45
N SER A 60 0.87 2.27 -11.45
CA SER A 60 1.88 3.29 -11.26
C SER A 60 1.75 4.38 -12.30
N ASP A 61 1.44 5.57 -11.82
CA ASP A 61 1.25 6.76 -12.63
C ASP A 61 2.38 7.75 -12.40
N LYS A 62 2.75 8.49 -13.46
CA LYS A 62 3.70 9.58 -13.36
C LYS A 62 2.90 10.88 -13.30
N VAL A 63 2.88 11.51 -12.14
CA VAL A 63 2.17 12.78 -11.89
C VAL A 63 3.24 13.82 -11.56
N ASP A 64 3.31 14.89 -12.36
CA ASP A 64 4.24 16.02 -12.16
C ASP A 64 5.70 15.60 -11.98
N GLY A 65 6.17 14.66 -12.81
CA GLY A 65 7.54 14.14 -12.74
C GLY A 65 7.78 13.12 -11.62
N CYS A 66 6.86 12.95 -10.68
CA CYS A 66 6.94 11.99 -9.59
C CYS A 66 6.15 10.71 -9.89
N ARG A 67 6.76 9.56 -9.62
CA ARG A 67 6.07 8.27 -9.75
C ARG A 67 5.25 7.97 -8.50
N ARG A 68 3.95 7.86 -8.68
CA ARG A 68 2.97 7.47 -7.65
C ARG A 68 2.52 6.03 -7.89
N TYR A 69 2.19 5.34 -6.82
CA TYR A 69 1.71 3.97 -6.82
C TYR A 69 0.35 3.94 -6.14
N ARG A 70 -0.60 3.21 -6.74
CA ARG A 70 -1.95 3.04 -6.21
C ARG A 70 -2.37 1.57 -6.31
N ILE A 71 -3.21 1.12 -5.39
CA ILE A 71 -3.93 -0.13 -5.55
C ILE A 71 -5.11 0.16 -6.48
N GLU A 72 -5.14 -0.51 -7.62
CA GLU A 72 -6.37 -0.67 -8.37
C GLU A 72 -7.15 -1.75 -7.64
N GLU A 73 -8.23 -1.37 -6.96
CA GLU A 73 -9.22 -2.35 -6.57
C GLU A 73 -9.66 -3.00 -7.88
N ALA A 74 -9.30 -4.28 -8.07
CA ALA A 74 -9.82 -5.04 -9.18
C ALA A 74 -11.33 -5.02 -8.97
N GLY A 75 -12.03 -4.22 -9.78
CA GLY A 75 -13.47 -4.05 -9.69
C GLY A 75 -14.12 -5.42 -9.57
N ALA A 76 -14.96 -5.54 -8.55
CA ALA A 76 -15.93 -6.62 -8.42
C ALA A 76 -16.78 -6.74 -9.69
#